data_AF-A0A1J7IBY0-F1
#
_entry.id   AF-A0A1J7IBY0-F1
#
_cell.length_a   1.000
_cell.length_b   1.000
_cell.length_c   1.000
_cell.angle_alpha   90.00
_cell.angle_beta   90.00
_cell.angle_gamma   90.00
#
_symmetry.space_group_name_H-M   'P 1'
#
loop_
_entity.id
_entity.type
_entity.pdbx_description
1 polymer ?
#
loop_
_entity_poly.entity_id
_entity_poly.type
_entity_poly.pdbx_seq_one_letter_code
_entity_poly.pdbx_strand_id
1 'polypeptide(L)'
;MAGPLLAEVAKYGNAHVKRAYGDWTGCGLKAWKDQLLKLSIQPIQQFAYTHGKNSTDMAMIIDAMDLLYSGRFDGFCLVSSDSDFTRLAVRIRR
;
A
#
# COMPACT_ATOMS: atom_id res chain seq x y z
N MET A 1 -9.46 -10.12 -5.87
CA MET A 1 -9.90 -10.80 -4.62
C MET A 1 -9.12 -10.22 -3.42
N ALA A 2 -9.42 -8.99 -2.99
CA ALA A 2 -8.78 -8.37 -1.81
C ALA A 2 -9.60 -8.51 -0.50
N GLY A 3 -10.82 -9.04 -0.58
CA GLY A 3 -11.72 -9.23 0.56
C GLY A 3 -11.15 -10.14 1.66
N PRO A 4 -10.62 -11.34 1.34
CA PRO A 4 -10.07 -12.24 2.35
C PRO A 4 -8.87 -11.65 3.10
N LEU A 5 -8.02 -10.90 2.38
CA LEU A 5 -6.86 -10.24 2.99
C LEU A 5 -7.29 -9.14 3.96
N LEU A 6 -8.27 -8.31 3.59
CA LEU A 6 -8.80 -7.29 4.51
C LEU A 6 -9.53 -7.90 5.70
N ALA A 7 -10.22 -9.03 5.51
CA ALA A 7 -10.83 -9.77 6.61
C ALA A 7 -9.77 -10.30 7.59
N GLU A 8 -8.61 -10.73 7.08
CA GLU A 8 -7.48 -11.14 7.92
C GLU A 8 -6.89 -9.95 8.67
N VAL A 9 -6.64 -8.82 7.98
CA VAL A 9 -6.15 -7.59 8.61
C VAL A 9 -7.11 -7.10 9.70
N ALA A 10 -8.42 -7.21 9.48
CA ALA A 10 -9.44 -6.85 10.46
C ALA A 10 -9.38 -7.67 11.76
N LYS A 11 -8.77 -8.87 11.75
CA LYS A 11 -8.54 -9.65 12.98
C LYS A 11 -7.46 -9.03 13.88
N TYR A 12 -6.50 -8.33 13.28
CA TYR A 12 -5.38 -7.71 14.00
C TYR A 12 -5.68 -6.27 14.44
N GLY A 13 -6.75 -5.66 13.93
CA GLY A 13 -7.18 -4.33 14.35
C GLY A 13 -7.99 -3.61 13.27
N ASN A 14 -8.32 -2.35 13.55
CA ASN A 14 -9.03 -1.51 12.58
C ASN A 14 -8.03 -0.79 11.66
N ALA A 15 -8.09 -1.08 10.36
CA ALA A 15 -7.26 -0.42 9.37
C ALA A 15 -7.78 1.01 9.09
N HIS A 16 -7.20 1.98 9.80
CA HIS A 16 -7.54 3.41 9.67
C HIS A 16 -7.09 4.03 8.34
N VAL A 17 -5.94 3.62 7.82
CA VAL A 17 -5.40 4.11 6.55
C VAL A 17 -5.26 2.93 5.60
N LYS A 18 -5.89 3.03 4.43
CA LYS A 18 -5.83 2.00 3.38
C LYS A 18 -5.46 2.69 2.07
N ARG A 19 -4.27 2.40 1.55
CA ARG A 19 -3.74 3.05 0.34
C ARG A 19 -3.24 1.98 -0.64
N ALA A 20 -3.51 2.20 -1.93
CA ALA A 20 -3.01 1.35 -3.01
C ALA A 20 -2.16 2.20 -3.96
N TYR A 21 -0.91 1.81 -4.16
CA TYR A 21 0.07 2.55 -4.96
C TYR A 21 0.18 1.94 -6.35
N GLY A 22 0.14 2.76 -7.39
CA GLY A 22 0.37 2.28 -8.75
C GLY A 22 0.02 3.32 -9.80
N ASP A 23 0.25 2.95 -11.06
CA ASP A 23 -0.10 3.79 -12.21
C ASP A 23 -1.52 3.48 -12.71
N TRP A 24 -2.51 4.23 -12.22
CA TRP A 24 -3.92 4.05 -12.57
C TRP A 24 -4.28 4.58 -13.97
N THR A 25 -3.31 5.08 -14.75
CA THR A 25 -3.55 5.47 -16.15
C THR A 25 -3.57 4.26 -17.09
N GLY A 26 -2.92 3.16 -16.71
CA GLY A 26 -2.87 1.92 -17.50
C GLY A 26 -4.18 1.12 -17.49
N CYS A 27 -4.52 0.49 -18.61
CA CYS A 27 -5.73 -0.34 -18.73
C CYS A 27 -5.75 -1.55 -17.78
N GLY A 28 -4.60 -2.07 -17.36
CA GLY A 28 -4.49 -3.27 -16.51
C GLY A 28 -5.02 -3.08 -15.08
N LEU A 29 -5.03 -1.85 -14.57
CA LEU A 29 -5.46 -1.53 -13.19
C LEU A 29 -6.92 -1.07 -13.10
N LYS A 30 -7.60 -0.95 -14.25
CA LYS A 30 -8.98 -0.44 -14.33
C LYS A 30 -9.98 -1.32 -13.55
N ALA A 31 -9.82 -2.64 -13.61
CA ALA A 31 -10.66 -3.58 -12.86
C ALA A 31 -10.45 -3.47 -11.33
N TRP A 32 -9.27 -3.05 -10.89
CA TRP A 32 -8.97 -2.86 -9.47
C TRP A 32 -9.59 -1.58 -8.93
N LYS A 33 -9.75 -0.53 -9.76
CA LYS A 33 -10.34 0.76 -9.34
C LYS A 33 -11.72 0.59 -8.69
N ASP A 34 -12.60 -0.20 -9.30
CA ASP A 34 -13.93 -0.47 -8.76
C ASP A 34 -13.87 -1.27 -7.45
N GLN A 35 -12.90 -2.19 -7.33
CA GLN A 35 -12.71 -2.99 -6.13
C GLN A 35 -12.15 -2.14 -4.97
N LEU A 36 -11.25 -1.19 -5.27
CA LEU A 36 -10.68 -0.26 -4.28
C LEU A 36 -11.76 0.66 -3.71
N LEU A 37 -12.61 1.19 -4.57
CA LEU A 37 -13.74 2.02 -4.16
C LEU A 37 -14.67 1.27 -3.22
N LYS A 38 -15.02 0.01 -3.54
CA LYS A 38 -15.86 -0.85 -2.70
C LYS A 38 -15.25 -1.16 -1.34
N LEU A 39 -13.92 -1.19 -1.24
CA LEU A 39 -13.19 -1.54 -0.02
C LEU A 39 -12.70 -0.30 0.76
N SER A 40 -13.09 0.90 0.32
CA SER A 40 -12.64 2.19 0.85
C SER A 40 -11.11 2.30 0.90
N ILE A 41 -10.44 1.79 -0.14
CA ILE A 41 -8.99 1.92 -0.30
C ILE A 41 -8.72 3.11 -1.20
N GLN A 42 -7.89 4.04 -0.73
CA GLN A 42 -7.51 5.23 -1.47
C GLN A 42 -6.47 4.86 -2.56
N PRO A 43 -6.77 5.06 -3.86
CA PRO A 43 -5.78 4.90 -4.90
C PRO A 43 -4.80 6.08 -4.86
N ILE A 44 -3.51 5.78 -4.73
CA ILE A 44 -2.42 6.74 -4.87
C ILE A 44 -1.83 6.57 -6.26
N GLN A 45 -2.01 7.59 -7.09
CA GLN A 45 -1.45 7.63 -8.43
C GLN A 45 0.06 7.87 -8.33
N GLN A 46 0.83 6.98 -8.94
CA GLN A 46 2.20 7.29 -9.30
C GLN A 46 2.47 7.10 -10.77
N PHE A 47 3.02 8.14 -11.39
CA PHE A 47 3.40 8.13 -12.80
C PHE A 47 4.75 7.44 -12.95
N ALA A 48 4.77 6.33 -13.68
CA ALA A 48 6.01 5.69 -14.06
C ALA A 48 6.66 6.48 -15.21
N TYR A 49 7.51 7.47 -14.90
CA TYR A 49 8.23 8.25 -15.91
C TYR A 49 9.20 7.40 -16.77
N THR A 50 9.55 6.19 -16.31
CA THR A 50 10.36 5.20 -17.04
C THR A 50 9.91 3.80 -16.61
N HIS A 51 9.66 2.91 -17.56
CA HIS A 51 9.35 1.50 -17.27
C HIS A 51 10.52 0.87 -16.49
N GLY A 52 10.25 0.35 -15.29
CA GLY A 52 11.24 -0.35 -14.46
C GLY A 52 11.94 0.48 -13.38
N LYS A 53 11.52 1.71 -13.08
CA LYS A 53 11.99 2.44 -11.88
C LYS A 53 11.02 2.27 -10.70
N ASN A 54 11.58 2.03 -9.50
CA ASN A 54 10.91 1.89 -8.19
C ASN A 54 10.18 3.16 -7.68
N SER A 55 9.61 3.97 -8.58
CA SER A 55 8.88 5.20 -8.23
C SER A 55 7.66 4.93 -7.34
N THR A 56 6.96 3.82 -7.59
CA THR A 56 5.80 3.40 -6.80
C THR A 56 6.26 2.94 -5.40
N ASP A 57 7.35 2.18 -5.33
CA ASP A 57 7.90 1.65 -4.08
C ASP A 57 8.47 2.77 -3.21
N MET A 58 9.16 3.74 -3.80
CA MET A 58 9.63 4.93 -3.09
C MET A 58 8.47 5.73 -2.49
N ALA A 59 7.40 5.95 -3.25
CA ALA A 59 6.21 6.64 -2.74
C ALA A 59 5.56 5.88 -1.58
N MET A 60 5.46 4.55 -1.68
CA MET A 60 4.93 3.70 -0.61
C MET A 60 5.83 3.74 0.64
N ILE A 61 7.16 3.69 0.48
CA ILE A 61 8.11 3.72 1.59
C ILE A 61 8.05 5.06 2.32
N ILE A 62 8.02 6.18 1.60
CA ILE A 62 7.96 7.52 2.19
C ILE A 62 6.68 7.64 3.03
N ASP A 63 5.54 7.28 2.45
CA ASP A 63 4.26 7.37 3.17
C ASP A 63 4.20 6.44 4.39
N ALA A 64 4.71 5.22 4.27
CA ALA A 64 4.81 4.30 5.40
C ALA A 64 5.69 4.85 6.53
N MET A 65 6.82 5.50 6.19
CA MET A 65 7.69 6.14 7.17
C MET A 65 7.01 7.36 7.83
N ASP A 66 6.32 8.21 7.06
CA ASP A 66 5.60 9.37 7.60
C ASP A 66 4.51 8.94 8.59
N LEU A 67 3.76 7.88 8.24
CA LEU A 67 2.77 7.28 9.13
C LEU A 67 3.45 6.67 10.37
N LEU A 68 4.58 5.99 10.22
CA LEU A 68 5.33 5.41 11.35
C LEU A 68 5.80 6.50 12.32
N TYR A 69 6.40 7.58 11.80
CA TYR A 69 6.88 8.70 12.62
C TYR A 69 5.76 9.55 13.22
N SER A 70 4.52 9.43 12.73
CA SER A 70 3.37 10.09 13.36
C SER A 70 3.06 9.54 14.77
N GLY A 71 3.51 8.32 15.09
CA GLY A 71 3.29 7.66 16.38
C GLY A 71 1.82 7.31 16.67
N ARG A 72 0.95 7.32 15.64
CA ARG A 72 -0.50 7.10 15.77
C ARG A 72 -0.96 5.68 15.43
N PHE A 73 -0.04 4.82 14.99
CA PHE A 73 -0.37 3.50 14.47
C PHE A 73 0.49 2.44 15.15
N ASP A 74 -0.17 1.41 15.69
CA ASP A 74 0.47 0.30 16.39
C ASP A 74 0.92 -0.83 15.45
N GLY A 75 0.49 -0.78 14.18
CA GLY A 75 0.75 -1.86 13.23
C GLY A 75 0.61 -1.41 11.78
N PHE A 76 1.38 -2.08 10.92
CA PHE A 76 1.37 -1.86 9.48
C PHE A 76 1.17 -3.18 8.75
N CYS A 77 0.35 -3.16 7.70
CA CYS A 77 0.20 -4.26 6.77
C CYS A 77 0.78 -3.84 5.42
N LEU A 78 1.88 -4.48 5.02
CA LEU A 78 2.49 -4.30 3.71
C LEU A 78 2.08 -5.47 2.82
N VAL A 79 1.50 -5.17 1.66
CA VAL A 79 1.11 -6.16 0.65
C VAL A 79 1.86 -5.85 -0.63
N SER A 80 2.91 -6.61 -0.90
CA SER A 80 3.71 -6.51 -2.12
C SER A 80 4.30 -7.87 -2.47
N SER A 81 4.58 -8.10 -3.75
CA SER A 81 5.33 -9.25 -4.23
C SER A 81 6.85 -8.99 -4.31
N ASP A 82 7.29 -7.76 -4.04
CA ASP A 82 8.69 -7.36 -4.13
C ASP A 82 9.43 -7.56 -2.79
N SER A 83 10.62 -8.14 -2.85
CA SER A 83 11.51 -8.34 -1.71
C SER A 83 12.15 -7.04 -1.20
N ASP A 84 12.16 -5.97 -1.99
CA ASP A 84 12.81 -4.69 -1.64
C ASP A 84 12.22 -4.03 -0.37
N PHE A 85 10.98 -4.37 0.00
CA PHE A 85 10.32 -3.89 1.20
C PHE A 85 10.84 -4.50 2.51
N THR A 86 11.76 -5.47 2.45
CA THR A 86 12.33 -6.13 3.64
C THR A 86 12.93 -5.11 4.63
N ARG A 87 13.65 -4.11 4.12
CA ARG A 87 14.25 -3.07 4.98
C ARG A 87 13.20 -2.21 5.68
N LEU A 88 12.09 -1.89 5.00
CA LEU A 88 10.97 -1.16 5.59
C LEU A 88 10.32 -2.00 6.70
N ALA A 89 10.06 -3.29 6.46
CA ALA A 89 9.49 -4.19 7.46
C ALA A 89 10.37 -4.31 8.72
N VAL A 90 11.69 -4.41 8.55
CA VAL A 90 12.64 -4.41 9.69
C VAL A 90 12.59 -3.09 10.45
N ARG A 91 12.41 -1.96 9.76
CA ARG A 91 12.36 -0.64 10.41
C ARG A 91 11.07 -0.41 11.19
N ILE A 92 9.93 -0.87 10.68
CA ILE A 92 8.61 -0.77 11.33
C ILE A 92 8.54 -1.66 12.57
N ARG A 93 9.22 -2.83 12.56
CA ARG A 93 9.24 -3.74 13.70
C ARG A 93 9.97 -3.18 14.94
N ARG A 94 10.82 -2.17 14.78
CA ARG A 94 11.58 -1.55 15.86
C ARG A 94 10.76 -0.49 16.57
#